data_AF-A0A839YCY2-F1
#
_entry.id   AF-A0A839YCY2-F1
#
_cell.length_a   1.000
_cell.length_b   1.000
_cell.length_c   1.000
_cell.angle_alpha   90.00
_cell.angle_beta   90.00
_cell.angle_gamma   90.00
#
_symmetry.space_group_name_H-M   'P 1'
#
loop_
_entity.id
_entity.type
_entity.pdbx_description
1 polymer ?
#
loop_
_entity_poly.entity_id
_entity_poly.type
_entity_poly.pdbx_seq_one_letter_code
_entity_poly.pdbx_strand_id
1 'polypeptide(L)'
;MGKLTNLTVKGQVTIPKDGRDALGLRPGEPVEIELRGEGEAVIRRGPVGAVPDPGWVAAALARIRRVQQDHRHLAEGLDPDAYMAELREPVPLPSGEA
;
A
#
# COMPACT_ATOMS: atom_id res chain seq x y z
N MET A 1 18.90 24.18 -16.56
CA MET A 1 17.83 24.75 -17.40
C MET A 1 16.51 24.55 -16.66
N GLY A 2 15.77 25.61 -16.36
CA GLY A 2 14.40 25.46 -15.83
C GLY A 2 13.46 25.02 -16.95
N LYS A 3 12.53 24.11 -16.67
CA LYS A 3 11.43 23.75 -17.58
C LYS A 3 10.12 24.20 -16.94
N LEU A 4 9.29 24.91 -17.72
CA LEU A 4 7.97 25.33 -17.26
C LEU A 4 7.00 24.14 -17.34
N THR A 5 6.14 23.99 -16.35
CA THR A 5 5.08 22.97 -16.34
C THR A 5 3.83 23.58 -15.72
N ASN A 6 2.65 23.10 -16.12
CA ASN A 6 1.38 23.63 -15.63
C ASN A 6 0.89 22.85 -14.41
N LEU A 7 0.23 23.56 -13.49
CA LEU A 7 -0.53 22.96 -12.40
C LEU A 7 -1.81 22.33 -12.96
N THR A 8 -2.08 21.07 -12.63
CA THR A 8 -3.34 20.42 -13.00
C THR A 8 -4.49 20.91 -12.13
N VAL A 9 -5.73 20.63 -12.55
CA VAL A 9 -6.95 20.95 -11.76
C VAL A 9 -6.91 20.33 -10.36
N LYS A 10 -6.24 19.18 -10.19
CA LYS A 10 -6.09 18.49 -8.90
C LYS A 10 -4.88 18.98 -8.10
N GLY A 11 -4.23 20.06 -8.51
CA GLY A 11 -3.08 20.62 -7.81
C GLY A 11 -1.76 19.87 -8.01
N GLN A 12 -1.63 19.05 -9.07
CA GLN A 12 -0.41 18.31 -9.35
C GLN A 12 0.52 19.10 -10.28
N VAL A 13 1.82 19.03 -10.04
CA VAL A 13 2.87 19.55 -10.92
C VAL A 13 3.71 18.37 -11.41
N THR A 14 4.02 18.33 -12.70
CA THR A 14 4.82 17.23 -13.26
C THR A 14 6.30 17.57 -13.17
N ILE A 15 7.12 16.65 -12.63
CA ILE A 15 8.58 16.78 -12.67
C ILE A 15 9.08 16.23 -14.02
N PRO A 16 9.74 17.03 -14.87
CA PRO A 16 10.31 16.58 -16.14
C PRO A 16 11.32 15.45 -15.98
N LYS A 17 11.53 14.64 -17.04
CA LYS A 17 12.38 13.45 -17.00
C LYS A 17 13.79 13.74 -16.49
N ASP A 18 14.42 14.77 -17.01
CA ASP A 18 15.74 15.26 -16.60
C ASP A 18 15.80 15.63 -15.11
N GLY A 19 14.74 16.27 -14.59
CA GLY A 19 14.63 16.56 -13.15
C GLY A 19 14.47 15.31 -12.30
N ARG A 20 13.65 14.34 -12.75
CA ARG A 20 13.48 13.06 -12.06
C ARG A 20 14.76 12.25 -12.01
N ASP A 21 15.45 12.15 -13.14
CA ASP A 21 16.69 11.39 -13.28
C ASP A 21 17.80 12.00 -12.40
N ALA A 22 17.91 13.34 -12.38
CA ALA A 22 18.88 14.06 -11.54
C ALA A 22 18.60 13.89 -10.03
N LEU A 23 17.33 13.84 -9.63
CA LEU A 23 16.91 13.64 -8.23
C LEU A 23 16.84 12.15 -7.84
N GLY A 24 16.98 11.23 -8.80
CA GLY A 24 16.82 9.79 -8.61
C GLY A 24 15.41 9.39 -8.14
N LEU A 25 14.37 10.10 -8.60
CA LEU A 25 12.98 9.81 -8.25
C LEU A 25 12.45 8.65 -9.10
N ARG A 26 11.77 7.70 -8.47
CA ARG A 26 11.13 6.57 -9.16
C ARG A 26 9.61 6.58 -8.96
N PRO A 27 8.82 6.15 -9.96
CA PRO A 27 7.38 6.01 -9.79
C PRO A 27 7.06 5.08 -8.60
N GLY A 28 6.10 5.49 -7.76
CA GLY A 28 5.67 4.72 -6.60
C GLY A 28 6.54 4.88 -5.36
N GLU A 29 7.68 5.56 -5.44
CA GLU A 29 8.51 5.86 -4.27
C GLU A 29 8.07 7.17 -3.58
N PRO A 30 8.24 7.27 -2.25
CA PRO A 30 7.94 8.48 -1.52
C PRO A 30 8.87 9.62 -1.95
N VAL A 31 8.32 10.83 -1.95
CA VAL A 31 9.04 12.08 -2.26
C VAL A 31 8.77 13.05 -1.12
N GLU A 32 9.82 13.68 -0.60
CA GLU A 32 9.70 14.74 0.40
C GLU A 32 9.56 16.08 -0.31
N ILE A 33 8.59 16.89 0.14
CA ILE A 33 8.38 18.26 -0.33
C ILE A 33 8.47 19.17 0.90
N GLU A 34 9.50 20.01 0.92
CA GLU A 34 9.71 21.01 1.97
C GLU A 34 9.40 22.39 1.40
N LEU A 35 8.42 23.08 1.99
CA LEU A 35 8.17 24.48 1.67
C LEU A 35 9.19 25.34 2.39
N ARG A 36 9.88 26.19 1.64
CA ARG A 36 10.73 27.25 2.18
C ARG A 36 9.96 28.57 2.19
N GLY A 37 10.52 29.57 2.86
CA GLY A 37 10.02 30.93 2.73
C GLY A 37 10.00 31.38 1.26
N GLU A 38 9.25 32.44 0.98
CA GLU A 38 9.27 33.11 -0.34
C GLU A 38 8.64 32.33 -1.50
N GLY A 39 7.84 31.29 -1.21
CA GLY A 39 7.11 30.54 -2.24
C GLY A 39 7.97 29.51 -2.97
N GLU A 40 9.12 29.16 -2.38
CA GLU A 40 9.97 28.09 -2.88
C GLU A 40 9.61 26.74 -2.27
N ALA A 41 9.75 25.67 -3.04
CA ALA A 41 9.64 24.30 -2.56
C ALA A 41 10.89 23.51 -2.95
N VAL A 42 11.45 22.76 -2.00
CA VAL A 42 12.55 21.83 -2.25
C VAL A 42 11.97 20.41 -2.30
N ILE A 43 12.29 19.72 -3.38
CA ILE A 43 11.89 18.33 -3.60
C ILE A 43 13.10 17.43 -3.37
N ARG A 44 12.94 16.41 -2.52
CA ARG A 44 13.97 15.39 -2.27
C ARG A 44 13.38 13.98 -2.43
N ARG A 45 14.24 13.02 -2.75
CA ARG A 45 13.86 11.60 -2.64
C ARG A 45 13.50 11.30 -1.19
N GLY A 46 12.30 10.74 -0.97
CA GLY A 46 11.85 10.33 0.35
C GLY A 46 12.58 9.08 0.86
N PRO A 47 12.47 8.77 2.16
CA PRO A 47 13.05 7.57 2.72
C PRO A 47 12.42 6.32 2.09
N VAL A 48 13.24 5.49 1.44
CA VAL A 48 12.81 4.19 0.91
C VAL A 48 12.60 3.25 2.09
N GLY A 49 11.40 2.67 2.19
CA GLY A 49 11.06 1.78 3.31
C GLY A 49 10.66 2.52 4.59
N ALA A 50 10.06 3.72 4.46
CA ALA A 50 9.44 4.41 5.59
C ALA A 50 8.62 3.40 6.41
N VAL A 51 9.05 3.17 7.65
CA VAL A 51 8.36 2.30 8.59
C VAL A 51 6.93 2.82 8.68
N PRO A 52 5.90 1.99 8.42
CA PRO A 52 4.52 2.44 8.47
C PRO A 52 4.26 3.09 9.82
N ASP A 53 3.48 4.18 9.80
CA ASP A 53 3.13 4.94 10.99
C ASP A 53 2.76 3.99 12.15
N PRO A 54 3.43 4.09 13.32
CA PRO A 54 3.17 3.19 14.43
C PRO A 54 1.70 3.19 14.87
N GLY A 55 0.99 4.32 14.72
CA GLY A 55 -0.44 4.43 14.99
C GLY A 55 -1.28 3.63 14.00
N TRP A 56 -0.97 3.70 12.70
CA TRP A 56 -1.58 2.88 11.66
C TRP A 56 -1.35 1.39 11.93
N VAL A 57 -0.13 0.98 12.28
CA VAL A 57 0.19 -0.43 12.59
C VAL A 57 -0.61 -0.90 13.81
N ALA A 58 -0.66 -0.09 14.87
CA ALA A 58 -1.44 -0.39 16.06
C ALA A 58 -2.94 -0.52 15.74
N ALA A 59 -3.49 0.38 14.92
CA ALA A 59 -4.89 0.35 14.50
C ALA A 59 -5.20 -0.90 13.65
N ALA A 60 -4.33 -1.26 12.72
CA ALA A 60 -4.46 -2.45 11.89
C ALA A 60 -4.44 -3.73 12.75
N LEU A 61 -3.50 -3.83 13.70
CA LEU A 61 -3.42 -4.95 14.63
C LEU A 61 -4.64 -5.03 15.57
N ALA A 62 -5.12 -3.88 16.07
CA ALA A 62 -6.32 -3.84 16.90
C ALA A 62 -7.56 -4.32 16.13
N ARG A 63 -7.67 -3.96 14.84
CA ARG A 63 -8.75 -4.44 13.96
C ARG A 63 -8.69 -5.95 13.76
N ILE A 64 -7.50 -6.50 13.46
CA ILE A 64 -7.29 -7.94 13.33
C ILE A 64 -7.68 -8.65 14.63
N ARG A 65 -7.19 -8.18 15.78
CA ARG A 65 -7.51 -8.78 17.09
C ARG A 65 -9.00 -8.75 17.39
N ARG A 66 -9.70 -7.67 17.04
CA ARG A 66 -11.14 -7.57 17.26
C ARG A 66 -11.91 -8.60 16.42
N VAL A 67 -11.57 -8.73 15.13
CA VAL A 67 -12.13 -9.79 14.28
C VAL A 67 -11.84 -11.16 14.90
N GLN A 68 -10.60 -11.43 15.32
CA GLN A 68 -10.25 -12.70 15.96
C GLN A 68 -11.01 -12.96 17.27
N GLN A 69 -11.30 -11.93 18.06
CA GLN A 69 -12.07 -12.04 19.30
C GLN A 69 -13.55 -12.27 19.01
N ASP A 70 -14.12 -11.47 18.13
CA ASP A 70 -15.52 -11.56 17.73
C ASP A 70 -15.80 -12.91 17.07
N HIS A 71 -14.84 -13.50 16.36
CA HIS A 71 -14.95 -14.81 15.73
C HIS A 71 -14.29 -15.95 16.53
N ARG A 72 -13.80 -15.69 17.75
CA ARG A 72 -13.13 -16.70 18.60
C ARG A 72 -14.02 -17.92 18.87
N HIS A 73 -15.31 -17.68 19.04
CA HIS A 73 -16.31 -18.71 19.30
C HIS A 73 -16.63 -19.58 18.07
N LEU A 74 -16.27 -19.14 16.86
CA LEU A 74 -16.38 -19.95 15.63
C LEU A 74 -15.19 -20.89 15.45
N ALA A 75 -14.08 -20.62 16.14
CA ALA A 75 -12.88 -21.46 16.14
C ALA A 75 -12.83 -22.46 17.31
N GLU A 76 -13.72 -22.32 18.30
CA GLU A 76 -13.83 -23.27 19.41
C GLU A 76 -14.59 -24.52 18.94
N GLY A 77 -13.84 -25.51 18.42
CA GLY A 77 -14.33 -26.88 18.20
C GLY A 77 -14.19 -27.43 16.79
N LEU A 78 -13.71 -26.65 15.83
CA LEU A 78 -13.34 -27.17 14.51
C LEU A 78 -11.88 -27.59 14.53
N ASP A 79 -11.64 -28.89 14.35
CA ASP A 79 -10.33 -29.41 13.97
C ASP A 79 -9.86 -28.64 12.73
N PRO A 80 -8.65 -28.05 12.71
CA PRO A 80 -8.16 -27.26 11.57
C PRO A 80 -8.32 -27.98 10.23
N ASP A 81 -8.16 -29.30 10.21
CA ASP A 81 -8.36 -30.13 9.03
C ASP A 81 -9.83 -30.18 8.58
N ALA A 82 -10.79 -30.21 9.50
CA ALA A 82 -12.22 -30.16 9.21
C ALA A 82 -12.66 -28.79 8.65
N TYR A 83 -12.11 -27.69 9.19
CA TYR A 83 -12.36 -26.34 8.66
C TYR A 83 -11.78 -26.15 7.25
N MET A 84 -10.57 -26.65 7.01
CA MET A 84 -9.94 -26.59 5.69
C MET A 84 -10.63 -27.50 4.66
N ALA A 85 -11.25 -28.59 5.11
CA ALA A 85 -12.10 -29.44 4.26
C ALA A 85 -13.40 -28.73 3.84
N GLU A 86 -14.01 -27.94 4.73
CA GLU A 86 -15.24 -27.18 4.46
C GLU A 86 -15.02 -26.02 3.48
N LEU A 87 -13.89 -25.31 3.58
CA LEU A 87 -13.54 -24.22 2.66
C LEU A 87 -13.12 -24.70 1.26
N ARG A 88 -12.79 -25.97 1.12
CA ARG A 88 -12.38 -26.55 -0.15
C ARG A 88 -13.62 -26.94 -0.95
N GLU A 89 -14.14 -26.02 -1.76
CA GLU A 89 -15.07 -26.44 -2.83
C GLU A 89 -14.42 -27.57 -3.64
N PRO A 90 -15.13 -28.68 -3.93
CA PRO A 90 -14.58 -29.72 -4.78
C PRO A 90 -14.33 -29.13 -6.16
N VAL A 91 -13.06 -28.98 -6.53
CA VAL A 91 -12.67 -28.67 -7.91
C VAL A 91 -13.32 -29.76 -8.78
N PRO A 92 -14.25 -29.42 -9.68
CA PRO A 92 -14.83 -30.42 -10.56
C PRO A 92 -13.68 -31.00 -11.37
N LEU A 93 -13.42 -32.30 -11.21
CA LEU A 93 -12.50 -32.99 -12.11
C LEU A 93 -13.15 -32.92 -13.50
N PRO A 94 -12.42 -32.48 -14.54
CA PRO A 94 -12.96 -32.54 -15.89
C PRO A 94 -13.30 -34.00 -16.16
N SER A 95 -14.57 -34.27 -16.45
CA SER A 95 -15.04 -35.57 -16.92
C SER A 95 -14.26 -35.90 -18.18
N GLY A 96 -13.25 -36.75 -18.06
CA GLY A 96 -12.57 -37.30 -19.22
C GLY A 96 -13.57 -38.16 -19.98
N GLU A 97 -13.99 -37.68 -21.15
CA GLU A 97 -14.57 -38.53 -22.19
C GLU A 97 -13.50 -39.54 -22.60
N ALA A 98 -13.84 -40.83 -22.52
CA ALA A 98 -13.19 -41.93 -23.21
C ALA A 98 -14.29 -42.87 -23.73
#